data_AF-A0AAW8SV67-F1
#
_entry.id   AF-A0AAW8SV67-F1
#
_cell.length_a   1.000
_cell.length_b   1.000
_cell.length_c   1.000
_cell.angle_alpha   90.00
_cell.angle_beta   90.00
_cell.angle_gamma   90.00
#
_symmetry.space_group_name_H-M   'P 1'
#
loop_
_entity.id
_entity.type
_entity.pdbx_description
1 polymer ?
#
loop_
_entity_poly.entity_id
_entity_poly.type
_entity_poly.pdbx_seq_one_letter_code
_entity_poly.pdbx_strand_id
1 'polypeptide(L)'
;MLSPLILGILIFCNFIMAFTNSIAAKPHNYVIVENTFPADKIDDPKVLSFRKKYRKRQFQLAGLLTVLDLSLLIPMKDSIFMMLFFVLLYITIAAGYLLQIRYIRKGHQLIIENNWQLTEQPIQVNTALVIEKNRKLVSPWWFVVSFGLLLLLTFVLHNQGMESLTWILFITCGLTLALFVVGWWAIGRLPVRALTDDQTINRQYNDLTKFYWSAFMVTTSFFVNLVIYLPLLTVNLSNRFFEVLMISEFLLIFLFCALTFWWLFRLRNKQDQLLTQTPSFRYTGDDYYWRYGIYYNPDDRRLMIPDRIGLNITINLARVGGKIFIGLIPILLIAAMLIVVVPLYVLDYHPDPLTYEVKQESVLLDGPYYREQKISFQDIEKVSLIEQLPPTGMKVNGLATENYAIGSFKVGGKSATLFIDHQSKPILKITTKKRDYYYTNTDSAVTKQAYQSI
;
A
#
# COMPACT_ATOMS: atom_id res chain seq x y z
N MET A 1 -0.41 -0.81 23.64
CA MET A 1 -0.44 -1.98 22.74
C MET A 1 -0.11 -1.65 21.27
N LEU A 2 0.08 -0.37 20.89
CA LEU A 2 0.31 0.01 19.48
C LEU A 2 1.76 -0.22 19.02
N SER A 3 2.73 -0.01 19.90
CA SER A 3 4.16 -0.03 19.56
C SER A 3 4.70 -1.40 19.09
N PRO A 4 4.36 -2.53 19.73
CA PRO A 4 4.80 -3.85 19.25
C PRO A 4 4.21 -4.22 17.89
N LEU A 5 2.98 -3.80 17.61
CA LEU A 5 2.32 -4.05 16.32
C LEU A 5 3.00 -3.28 15.20
N ILE A 6 3.25 -1.97 15.40
CA ILE A 6 3.91 -1.11 14.41
C ILE A 6 5.34 -1.58 14.14
N LEU A 7 6.08 -1.97 15.19
CA LEU A 7 7.39 -2.59 15.05
C LEU A 7 7.30 -3.89 14.21
N GLY A 8 6.35 -4.77 14.53
CA GLY A 8 6.15 -6.02 13.78
C GLY A 8 5.85 -5.77 12.29
N ILE A 9 5.06 -4.75 11.98
CA ILE A 9 4.77 -4.32 10.59
C ILE A 9 6.06 -3.89 9.89
N LEU A 10 6.88 -3.04 10.53
CA LEU A 10 8.11 -2.54 9.92
C LEU A 10 9.13 -3.66 9.65
N ILE A 11 9.30 -4.57 10.61
CA ILE A 11 10.14 -5.76 10.45
C ILE A 11 9.62 -6.62 9.29
N PHE A 12 8.31 -6.86 9.24
CA PHE A 12 7.70 -7.60 8.15
C PHE A 12 7.95 -6.91 6.79
N CYS A 13 7.82 -5.59 6.72
CA CYS A 13 8.15 -4.80 5.53
C CYS A 13 9.60 -5.01 5.07
N ASN A 14 10.57 -5.01 6.00
CA ASN A 14 11.98 -5.25 5.66
C ASN A 14 12.19 -6.60 4.96
N PHE A 15 11.59 -7.67 5.48
CA PHE A 15 11.73 -9.01 4.92
C PHE A 15 10.94 -9.21 3.62
N ILE A 16 9.76 -8.60 3.48
CA ILE A 16 9.02 -8.58 2.22
C ILE A 16 9.79 -7.82 1.14
N MET A 17 10.40 -6.68 1.48
CA MET A 17 11.25 -5.94 0.55
C MET A 17 12.50 -6.74 0.15
N ALA A 18 13.16 -7.40 1.10
CA ALA A 18 14.28 -8.29 0.77
C ALA A 18 13.85 -9.45 -0.15
N PHE A 19 12.70 -10.07 0.12
CA PHE A 19 12.14 -11.13 -0.71
C PHE A 19 11.85 -10.63 -2.13
N THR A 20 11.09 -9.56 -2.28
CA THR A 20 10.70 -8.99 -3.58
C THR A 20 11.93 -8.56 -4.39
N ASN A 21 12.87 -7.82 -3.78
CA ASN A 21 14.12 -7.42 -4.44
C ASN A 21 14.99 -8.62 -4.83
N SER A 22 14.95 -9.72 -4.06
CA SER A 22 15.71 -10.94 -4.38
C SER A 22 15.19 -11.69 -5.60
N ILE A 23 13.95 -11.43 -6.03
CA ILE A 23 13.38 -12.07 -7.23
C ILE A 23 14.16 -11.68 -8.48
N ALA A 24 14.73 -10.47 -8.54
CA ALA A 24 15.61 -10.03 -9.63
C ALA A 24 16.88 -10.91 -9.76
N ALA A 25 17.24 -11.69 -8.73
CA ALA A 25 18.34 -12.66 -8.80
C ALA A 25 17.99 -13.93 -9.59
N LYS A 26 16.69 -14.17 -9.84
CA LYS A 26 16.23 -15.27 -10.69
C LYS A 26 16.24 -14.80 -12.15
N PRO A 27 16.78 -15.57 -13.11
CA PRO A 27 16.76 -15.23 -14.52
C PRO A 27 15.32 -15.13 -15.06
N HIS A 28 15.06 -14.15 -15.91
CA HIS A 28 13.85 -14.06 -16.73
C HIS A 28 14.20 -13.41 -18.06
N ASN A 29 13.88 -14.05 -19.19
CA ASN A 29 14.34 -13.59 -20.51
C ASN A 29 15.84 -13.24 -20.51
N TYR A 30 16.67 -14.07 -19.85
CA TYR A 30 18.12 -13.87 -19.67
C TYR A 30 18.55 -12.63 -18.86
N VAL A 31 17.61 -11.94 -18.22
CA VAL A 31 17.87 -10.79 -17.34
C VAL A 31 18.07 -11.23 -15.91
N ILE A 32 19.15 -10.77 -15.29
CA ILE A 32 19.48 -10.97 -13.87
C ILE A 32 19.91 -9.62 -13.29
N VAL A 33 19.21 -9.15 -12.26
CA VAL A 33 19.45 -7.86 -11.58
C VAL A 33 19.63 -6.72 -12.60
N GLU A 34 18.63 -6.55 -13.47
CA GLU A 34 18.59 -5.50 -14.52
C GLU A 34 19.74 -5.54 -15.54
N ASN A 35 20.43 -6.68 -15.70
CA ASN A 35 21.45 -6.87 -16.73
C ASN A 35 21.13 -8.08 -17.58
N THR A 36 21.26 -7.98 -18.90
CA THR A 36 21.06 -9.10 -19.83
C THR A 36 22.36 -9.88 -19.97
N PHE A 37 22.32 -11.17 -19.62
CA PHE A 37 23.45 -12.08 -19.77
C PHE A 37 23.28 -12.95 -21.03
N PRO A 38 24.39 -13.42 -21.66
CA PRO A 38 24.28 -14.42 -22.71
C PRO A 38 23.62 -15.72 -22.23
N ALA A 39 22.84 -16.35 -23.10
CA ALA A 39 22.05 -17.53 -22.77
C ALA A 39 22.89 -18.69 -22.24
N ASP A 40 24.08 -18.90 -22.81
CA ASP A 40 25.04 -19.94 -22.42
C ASP A 40 25.80 -19.63 -21.12
N LYS A 41 25.67 -18.42 -20.56
CA LYS A 41 26.36 -17.98 -19.33
C LYS A 41 25.44 -17.86 -18.12
N ILE A 42 24.13 -18.10 -18.25
CA ILE A 42 23.17 -17.99 -17.14
C ILE A 42 23.52 -18.91 -15.96
N ASP A 43 24.08 -20.08 -16.27
CA ASP A 43 24.50 -21.10 -15.31
C ASP A 43 26.02 -21.10 -15.05
N ASP A 44 26.74 -20.09 -15.53
CA ASP A 44 28.17 -19.92 -15.24
C ASP A 44 28.39 -19.77 -13.72
N PRO A 45 29.40 -20.45 -13.13
CA PRO A 45 29.68 -20.37 -11.68
C PRO A 45 29.81 -18.94 -11.14
N LYS A 46 30.35 -18.00 -11.93
CA LYS A 46 30.47 -16.58 -11.54
C LYS A 46 29.09 -15.92 -11.45
N VAL A 47 28.19 -16.20 -12.40
CA VAL A 47 26.81 -15.69 -12.42
C VAL A 47 26.00 -16.29 -11.27
N LEU A 48 26.10 -17.60 -11.01
CA LEU A 48 25.47 -18.27 -9.87
C LEU A 48 25.94 -17.68 -8.54
N SER A 49 27.25 -17.44 -8.39
CA SER A 49 27.84 -16.79 -7.23
C SER A 49 27.33 -15.36 -7.04
N PHE A 50 27.26 -14.58 -8.12
CA PHE A 50 26.71 -13.22 -8.12
C PHE A 50 25.25 -13.20 -7.62
N ARG A 51 24.40 -14.07 -8.18
CA ARG A 51 22.98 -14.23 -7.80
C ARG A 51 22.81 -14.59 -6.33
N LYS A 52 23.57 -15.59 -5.85
CA LYS A 52 23.54 -16.03 -4.45
C LYS A 52 24.00 -14.92 -3.50
N LYS A 53 25.06 -14.18 -3.87
CA LYS A 53 25.55 -13.03 -3.09
C LYS A 53 24.52 -11.92 -3.02
N TYR A 54 23.88 -11.55 -4.14
CA TYR A 54 22.85 -10.52 -4.16
C TYR A 54 21.68 -10.86 -3.22
N ARG A 55 21.11 -12.07 -3.37
CA ARG A 55 20.04 -12.55 -2.48
C ARG A 55 20.47 -12.55 -1.01
N LYS A 56 21.67 -13.06 -0.71
CA LYS A 56 22.21 -13.03 0.67
C LYS A 56 22.30 -11.61 1.23
N ARG A 57 22.77 -10.64 0.43
CA ARG A 57 22.88 -9.23 0.88
C ARG A 57 21.52 -8.59 1.13
N GLN A 58 20.49 -8.92 0.37
CA GLN A 58 19.13 -8.43 0.62
C GLN A 58 18.62 -8.86 2.01
N PHE A 59 18.76 -10.14 2.37
CA PHE A 59 18.34 -10.62 3.69
C PHE A 59 19.24 -10.16 4.84
N GLN A 60 20.54 -9.96 4.60
CA GLN A 60 21.43 -9.34 5.59
C GLN A 60 21.05 -7.88 5.86
N LEU A 61 20.68 -7.13 4.81
CA LEU A 61 20.20 -5.76 4.96
C LEU A 61 18.89 -5.72 5.76
N ALA A 62 17.93 -6.61 5.46
CA ALA A 62 16.71 -6.71 6.25
C ALA A 62 16.99 -7.02 7.73
N GLY A 63 17.95 -7.90 8.02
CA GLY A 63 18.39 -8.18 9.40
C GLY A 63 19.00 -6.96 10.10
N LEU A 64 19.86 -6.19 9.40
CA LEU A 64 20.44 -4.95 9.93
C LEU A 64 19.36 -3.87 10.19
N LEU A 65 18.44 -3.70 9.26
CA LEU A 65 17.32 -2.77 9.40
C LEU A 65 16.40 -3.18 10.56
N THR A 66 16.16 -4.49 10.73
CA THR A 66 15.40 -5.02 11.88
C THR A 66 16.05 -4.64 13.21
N VAL A 67 17.38 -4.73 13.31
CA VAL A 67 18.10 -4.30 14.54
C VAL A 67 17.93 -2.80 14.75
N LEU A 68 17.97 -1.99 13.69
CA LEU A 68 17.70 -0.55 13.78
C LEU A 68 16.26 -0.26 14.23
N ASP A 69 15.29 -1.03 13.75
CA ASP A 69 13.87 -0.87 14.10
C ASP A 69 13.59 -1.15 15.58
N LEU A 70 14.41 -1.96 16.25
CA LEU A 70 14.31 -2.18 17.70
C LEU A 70 14.47 -0.89 18.51
N SER A 71 15.00 0.20 17.92
CA SER A 71 14.98 1.53 18.54
C SER A 71 13.56 2.02 18.89
N LEU A 72 12.52 1.52 18.21
CA LEU A 72 11.12 1.80 18.52
C LEU A 72 10.65 1.19 19.85
N LEU A 73 11.42 0.29 20.46
CA LEU A 73 11.13 -0.23 21.80
C LEU A 73 11.50 0.76 22.92
N ILE A 74 12.27 1.82 22.61
CA ILE A 74 12.62 2.86 23.57
C ILE A 74 11.33 3.65 23.90
N PRO A 75 10.94 3.79 25.18
CA PRO A 75 9.79 4.61 25.54
C PRO A 75 9.98 6.07 25.10
N MET A 76 9.05 6.57 24.30
CA MET A 76 9.05 7.93 23.76
C MET A 76 7.62 8.41 23.57
N LYS A 77 7.42 9.72 23.40
CA LYS A 77 6.09 10.28 23.10
C LYS A 77 5.57 9.82 21.73
N ASP A 78 4.25 9.81 21.55
CA ASP A 78 3.58 9.23 20.37
C ASP A 78 4.03 9.87 19.05
N SER A 79 4.25 11.19 19.04
CA SER A 79 4.73 11.94 17.87
C SER A 79 6.16 11.58 17.47
N ILE A 80 7.08 11.47 18.45
CA ILE A 80 8.48 11.06 18.20
C ILE A 80 8.49 9.62 17.69
N PHE A 81 7.71 8.74 18.32
CA PHE A 81 7.57 7.35 17.90
C PHE A 81 7.15 7.25 16.43
N MET A 82 6.07 7.96 16.05
CA MET A 82 5.57 7.93 14.67
C MET A 82 6.54 8.57 13.68
N MET A 83 7.22 9.66 14.07
CA MET A 83 8.26 10.28 13.24
C MET A 83 9.41 9.32 12.97
N LEU A 84 9.91 8.65 14.03
CA LEU A 84 10.98 7.67 13.90
C LEU A 84 10.54 6.48 13.03
N PHE A 85 9.31 5.98 13.20
CA PHE A 85 8.75 4.94 12.34
C PHE A 85 8.80 5.32 10.85
N PHE A 86 8.36 6.53 10.48
CA PHE A 86 8.41 6.98 9.07
C PHE A 86 9.85 7.12 8.55
N VAL A 87 10.75 7.67 9.37
CA VAL A 87 12.18 7.78 9.01
C VAL A 87 12.78 6.41 8.75
N LEU A 88 12.54 5.44 9.63
CA LEU A 88 13.01 4.07 9.47
C LEU A 88 12.42 3.40 8.21
N LEU A 89 11.13 3.58 7.96
CA LEU A 89 10.48 3.12 6.73
C LEU A 89 11.15 3.69 5.47
N TYR A 90 11.47 4.99 5.46
CA TYR A 90 12.17 5.62 4.34
C TYR A 90 13.59 5.11 4.18
N ILE A 91 14.31 4.87 5.29
CA ILE A 91 15.63 4.24 5.27
C ILE A 91 15.54 2.84 4.66
N THR A 92 14.54 2.04 5.03
CA THR A 92 14.31 0.71 4.45
C THR A 92 14.13 0.78 2.93
N ILE A 93 13.28 1.69 2.45
CA ILE A 93 13.03 1.88 1.02
C ILE A 93 14.33 2.30 0.30
N ALA A 94 15.01 3.31 0.81
CA ALA A 94 16.23 3.85 0.21
C ALA A 94 17.37 2.83 0.21
N ALA A 95 17.61 2.15 1.32
CA ALA A 95 18.69 1.17 1.45
C ALA A 95 18.48 -0.04 0.52
N GLY A 96 17.23 -0.52 0.40
CA GLY A 96 16.88 -1.60 -0.53
C GLY A 96 17.18 -1.23 -1.98
N TYR A 97 16.77 -0.02 -2.39
CA TYR A 97 17.00 0.48 -3.75
C TYR A 97 18.49 0.76 -4.03
N LEU A 98 19.22 1.36 -3.09
CA LEU A 98 20.67 1.58 -3.21
C LEU A 98 21.45 0.27 -3.34
N LEU A 99 21.05 -0.77 -2.60
CA LEU A 99 21.65 -2.10 -2.72
C LEU A 99 21.39 -2.70 -4.11
N GLN A 100 20.17 -2.54 -4.64
CA GLN A 100 19.85 -2.94 -6.01
C GLN A 100 20.74 -2.22 -7.01
N ILE A 101 20.84 -0.88 -6.98
CA ILE A 101 21.71 -0.08 -7.86
C ILE A 101 23.16 -0.58 -7.80
N ARG A 102 23.70 -0.82 -6.60
CA ARG A 102 25.06 -1.34 -6.43
C ARG A 102 25.25 -2.67 -7.15
N TYR A 103 24.26 -3.56 -7.10
CA TYR A 103 24.33 -4.86 -7.75
C TYR A 103 24.05 -4.82 -9.26
N ILE A 104 23.24 -3.88 -9.74
CA ILE A 104 23.10 -3.60 -11.17
C ILE A 104 24.47 -3.24 -11.75
N ARG A 105 25.21 -2.32 -11.10
CA ARG A 105 26.57 -1.93 -11.53
C ARG A 105 27.54 -3.11 -11.50
N LYS A 106 27.49 -3.95 -10.45
CA LYS A 106 28.32 -5.16 -10.37
C LYS A 106 27.99 -6.20 -11.44
N GLY A 107 26.72 -6.36 -11.79
CA GLY A 107 26.30 -7.24 -12.88
C GLY A 107 26.87 -6.77 -14.22
N HIS A 108 26.78 -5.47 -14.47
CA HIS A 108 27.37 -4.85 -15.67
C HIS A 108 28.90 -5.02 -15.73
N GLN A 109 29.61 -4.79 -14.61
CA GLN A 109 31.05 -5.02 -14.50
C GLN A 109 31.41 -6.48 -14.79
N LEU A 110 30.65 -7.43 -14.23
CA LEU A 110 30.88 -8.86 -14.48
C LEU A 110 30.75 -9.21 -15.97
N ILE A 111 29.79 -8.60 -16.67
CA ILE A 111 29.63 -8.78 -18.13
C ILE A 111 30.85 -8.25 -18.88
N ILE A 112 31.32 -7.05 -18.56
CA ILE A 112 32.47 -6.43 -19.23
C ILE A 112 33.76 -7.20 -18.97
N GLU A 113 34.06 -7.55 -17.72
CA GLU A 113 35.31 -8.22 -17.32
C GLU A 113 35.47 -9.61 -17.95
N ASN A 114 34.38 -10.24 -18.37
CA ASN A 114 34.38 -11.58 -18.98
C ASN A 114 34.11 -11.56 -20.48
N ASN A 115 34.06 -10.38 -21.12
CA ASN A 115 33.73 -10.21 -22.52
C ASN A 115 32.39 -10.85 -22.93
N TRP A 116 31.37 -10.70 -22.08
CA TRP A 116 30.03 -11.27 -22.27
C TRP A 116 29.02 -10.28 -22.88
N GLN A 117 29.51 -9.21 -23.51
CA GLN A 117 28.65 -8.24 -24.18
C GLN A 117 27.93 -8.90 -25.36
N LEU A 118 26.62 -8.69 -25.44
CA LEU A 118 25.79 -9.19 -26.53
C LEU A 118 25.87 -8.24 -27.73
N THR A 119 25.88 -8.81 -28.93
CA THR A 119 25.75 -8.02 -30.16
C THR A 119 24.30 -7.62 -30.37
N GLU A 120 24.06 -6.33 -30.59
CA GLU A 120 22.72 -5.81 -30.88
C GLU A 120 22.21 -6.34 -32.21
N GLN A 121 20.96 -6.82 -32.20
CA GLN A 121 20.26 -7.27 -33.39
C GLN A 121 19.15 -6.26 -33.75
N PRO A 122 18.87 -6.05 -35.05
CA PRO A 122 17.81 -5.16 -35.48
C PRO A 122 16.46 -5.52 -34.88
N ILE A 123 15.69 -4.50 -34.48
CA ILE A 123 14.33 -4.68 -33.96
C ILE A 123 13.45 -5.25 -35.07
N GLN A 124 12.85 -6.41 -34.81
CA GLN A 124 11.93 -7.03 -35.76
C GLN A 124 10.52 -6.44 -35.61
N VAL A 125 10.04 -5.77 -36.66
CA VAL A 125 8.67 -5.26 -36.71
C VAL A 125 7.77 -6.32 -37.35
N ASN A 126 7.07 -7.09 -36.52
CA ASN A 126 6.09 -8.06 -36.99
C ASN A 126 4.67 -7.44 -37.00
N THR A 127 4.20 -7.06 -38.19
CA THR A 127 2.90 -6.42 -38.38
C THR A 127 1.72 -7.35 -38.06
N ALA A 128 1.88 -8.67 -38.30
CA ALA A 128 0.85 -9.64 -37.96
C ALA A 128 0.60 -9.71 -36.45
N LEU A 129 1.64 -9.63 -35.61
CA LEU A 129 1.48 -9.55 -34.15
C LEU A 129 0.68 -8.31 -33.72
N VAL A 130 0.83 -7.19 -34.43
CA VAL A 130 0.07 -5.96 -34.16
C VAL A 130 -1.41 -6.14 -34.52
N ILE A 131 -1.70 -6.80 -35.64
CA ILE A 131 -3.08 -7.09 -36.09
C ILE A 131 -3.77 -8.08 -35.16
N GLU A 132 -3.08 -9.13 -34.71
CA GLU A 132 -3.63 -10.16 -33.83
C GLU A 132 -3.63 -9.78 -32.34
N LYS A 133 -3.17 -8.56 -32.01
CA LYS A 133 -3.05 -8.03 -30.66
C LYS A 133 -4.39 -8.09 -29.90
N ASN A 134 -4.31 -8.34 -28.60
CA ASN A 134 -5.44 -8.29 -27.65
C ASN A 134 -6.51 -9.40 -27.83
N ARG A 135 -6.31 -10.41 -28.68
CA ARG A 135 -7.24 -11.55 -28.80
C ARG A 135 -7.45 -12.32 -27.50
N LYS A 136 -6.46 -12.34 -26.60
CA LYS A 136 -6.54 -12.95 -25.27
C LYS A 136 -6.72 -11.95 -24.13
N LEU A 137 -7.03 -10.69 -24.44
CA LEU A 137 -7.37 -9.70 -23.41
C LEU A 137 -8.72 -10.09 -22.76
N VAL A 138 -8.78 -10.09 -21.43
CA VAL A 138 -10.04 -10.34 -20.72
C VAL A 138 -11.05 -9.26 -21.07
N SER A 139 -12.29 -9.66 -21.30
CA SER A 139 -13.38 -8.75 -21.67
C SER A 139 -13.62 -7.68 -20.59
N PRO A 140 -13.88 -6.41 -20.97
CA PRO A 140 -14.17 -5.36 -19.99
C PRO A 140 -15.48 -5.60 -19.23
N TRP A 141 -16.39 -6.42 -19.77
CA TRP A 141 -17.68 -6.73 -19.12
C TRP A 141 -17.53 -7.42 -17.77
N TRP A 142 -16.38 -8.02 -17.47
CA TRP A 142 -16.13 -8.58 -16.14
C TRP A 142 -16.07 -7.53 -15.03
N PHE A 143 -15.79 -6.26 -15.36
CA PHE A 143 -15.85 -5.17 -14.39
C PHE A 143 -17.28 -4.88 -13.91
N VAL A 144 -18.32 -5.30 -14.65
CA VAL A 144 -19.72 -5.18 -14.22
C VAL A 144 -19.96 -5.95 -12.92
N VAL A 145 -19.27 -7.07 -12.70
CA VAL A 145 -19.36 -7.82 -11.44
C VAL A 145 -18.81 -7.01 -10.27
N SER A 146 -17.64 -6.38 -10.45
CA SER A 146 -17.01 -5.53 -9.43
C SER A 146 -17.82 -4.25 -9.17
N PHE A 147 -18.40 -3.65 -10.21
CA PHE A 147 -19.29 -2.49 -10.10
C PHE A 147 -20.62 -2.83 -9.41
N GLY A 148 -21.24 -3.96 -9.80
CA GLY A 148 -22.46 -4.46 -9.16
C GLY A 148 -22.24 -4.77 -7.68
N LEU A 149 -21.09 -5.37 -7.35
CA LEU A 149 -20.68 -5.59 -5.96
C LEU A 149 -20.53 -4.26 -5.19
N LEU A 150 -19.87 -3.25 -5.79
CA LEU A 150 -19.72 -1.93 -5.17
C LEU A 150 -21.09 -1.30 -4.85
N LEU A 151 -22.04 -1.34 -5.78
CA LEU A 151 -23.40 -0.84 -5.56
C LEU A 151 -24.11 -1.60 -4.45
N LEU A 152 -24.03 -2.93 -4.46
CA LEU A 152 -24.65 -3.77 -3.43
C LEU A 152 -24.09 -3.45 -2.03
N LEU A 153 -22.76 -3.44 -1.88
CA LEU A 153 -22.11 -3.18 -0.59
C LEU A 153 -22.39 -1.76 -0.08
N THR A 154 -22.43 -0.79 -0.99
CA THR A 154 -22.80 0.60 -0.67
C THR A 154 -24.25 0.69 -0.19
N PHE A 155 -25.19 0.04 -0.88
CA PHE A 155 -26.59 0.01 -0.47
C PHE A 155 -26.79 -0.63 0.91
N VAL A 156 -26.14 -1.76 1.16
CA VAL A 156 -26.21 -2.44 2.47
C VAL A 156 -25.63 -1.54 3.58
N LEU A 157 -24.47 -0.92 3.35
CA LEU A 157 -23.84 -0.05 4.34
C LEU A 157 -24.67 1.23 4.60
N HIS A 158 -25.30 1.79 3.57
CA HIS A 158 -26.22 2.91 3.70
C HIS A 158 -27.39 2.57 4.65
N ASN A 159 -28.00 1.40 4.46
CA ASN A 159 -29.12 0.94 5.28
C ASN A 159 -28.73 0.68 6.76
N GLN A 160 -27.43 0.61 7.08
CA GLN A 160 -26.93 0.52 8.46
C GLN A 160 -26.75 1.90 9.14
N GLY A 161 -27.10 3.01 8.47
CA GLY A 161 -27.11 4.36 9.06
C GLY A 161 -25.75 5.08 9.08
N MET A 162 -24.77 4.63 8.29
CA MET A 162 -23.42 5.24 8.20
C MET A 162 -23.28 6.23 7.02
N GLU A 163 -24.27 7.11 6.82
CA GLU A 163 -24.45 7.88 5.57
C GLU A 163 -23.20 8.60 5.06
N SER A 164 -22.54 9.41 5.91
CA SER A 164 -21.35 10.17 5.50
C SER A 164 -20.19 9.27 5.08
N LEU A 165 -20.00 8.14 5.74
CA LEU A 165 -18.92 7.20 5.43
C LEU A 165 -19.23 6.44 4.14
N THR A 166 -20.49 6.05 3.95
CA THR A 166 -20.94 5.30 2.77
C THR A 166 -20.65 6.05 1.47
N TRP A 167 -20.92 7.36 1.41
CA TRP A 167 -20.65 8.15 0.21
C TRP A 167 -19.17 8.38 -0.05
N ILE A 168 -18.38 8.62 1.01
CA ILE A 168 -16.93 8.73 0.90
C ILE A 168 -16.35 7.42 0.33
N LEU A 169 -16.77 6.27 0.86
CA LEU A 169 -16.32 4.96 0.38
C LEU A 169 -16.78 4.65 -1.03
N PHE A 170 -18.02 5.00 -1.39
CA PHE A 170 -18.51 4.82 -2.74
C PHE A 170 -17.67 5.60 -3.75
N ILE A 171 -17.33 6.85 -3.44
CA ILE A 171 -16.48 7.69 -4.29
C ILE A 171 -15.05 7.12 -4.35
N THR A 172 -14.43 6.79 -3.22
CA THR A 172 -13.03 6.33 -3.21
C THR A 172 -12.87 4.94 -3.85
N CYS A 173 -13.78 4.00 -3.57
CA CYS A 173 -13.80 2.68 -4.22
C CYS A 173 -14.19 2.79 -5.70
N GLY A 174 -15.07 3.72 -6.06
CA GLY A 174 -15.41 4.04 -7.46
C GLY A 174 -14.21 4.58 -8.24
N LEU A 175 -13.46 5.52 -7.67
CA LEU A 175 -12.19 6.01 -8.24
C LEU A 175 -11.16 4.88 -8.36
N THR A 176 -11.06 4.03 -7.35
CA THR A 176 -10.15 2.86 -7.36
C THR A 176 -10.52 1.87 -8.46
N LEU A 177 -11.81 1.57 -8.64
CA LEU A 177 -12.32 0.75 -9.74
C LEU A 177 -11.99 1.40 -11.10
N ALA A 178 -12.17 2.71 -11.24
CA ALA A 178 -11.81 3.42 -12.46
C ALA A 178 -10.30 3.29 -12.77
N LEU A 179 -9.43 3.33 -11.75
CA LEU A 179 -8.00 3.08 -11.94
C LEU A 179 -7.71 1.66 -12.44
N PHE A 180 -8.42 0.63 -11.96
CA PHE A 180 -8.28 -0.73 -12.50
C PHE A 180 -8.75 -0.84 -13.95
N VAL A 181 -9.83 -0.14 -14.33
CA VAL A 181 -10.29 -0.07 -15.72
C VAL A 181 -9.26 0.66 -16.60
N VAL A 182 -8.67 1.76 -16.13
CA VAL A 182 -7.58 2.45 -16.82
C VAL A 182 -6.35 1.56 -16.96
N GLY A 183 -5.99 0.80 -15.91
CA GLY A 183 -4.91 -0.18 -15.94
C GLY A 183 -5.17 -1.28 -16.97
N TRP A 184 -6.39 -1.82 -17.02
CA TRP A 184 -6.83 -2.77 -18.05
C TRP A 184 -6.71 -2.18 -19.47
N TRP A 185 -7.15 -0.95 -19.67
CA TRP A 185 -7.03 -0.24 -20.94
C TRP A 185 -5.56 -0.05 -21.34
N ALA A 186 -4.70 0.31 -20.39
CA ALA A 186 -3.26 0.45 -20.61
C ALA A 186 -2.61 -0.89 -21.00
N ILE A 187 -3.04 -2.00 -20.39
CA ILE A 187 -2.62 -3.36 -20.79
C ILE A 187 -2.96 -3.62 -22.24
N GLY A 188 -4.17 -3.25 -22.71
CA GLY A 188 -4.54 -3.32 -24.12
C GLY A 188 -3.62 -2.52 -25.05
N ARG A 189 -3.01 -1.44 -24.54
CA ARG A 189 -2.07 -0.58 -25.29
C ARG A 189 -0.61 -1.02 -25.22
N LEU A 190 -0.22 -1.91 -24.29
CA LEU A 190 1.16 -2.42 -24.21
C LEU A 190 1.67 -2.91 -25.57
N PRO A 191 2.95 -2.66 -25.90
CA PRO A 191 3.54 -3.06 -27.17
C PRO A 191 3.61 -4.57 -27.32
N VAL A 192 3.64 -5.04 -28.56
CA VAL A 192 3.94 -6.43 -28.87
C VAL A 192 5.44 -6.63 -28.95
N ARG A 193 5.94 -7.75 -28.44
CA ARG A 193 7.37 -8.10 -28.45
C ARG A 193 7.62 -9.23 -29.45
N ALA A 194 8.54 -9.00 -30.39
CA ALA A 194 9.08 -10.02 -31.28
C ALA A 194 10.49 -10.40 -30.78
N LEU A 195 10.53 -11.32 -29.83
CA LEU A 195 11.75 -11.72 -29.12
C LEU A 195 12.51 -12.84 -29.85
N THR A 196 11.86 -13.51 -30.79
CA THR A 196 12.40 -14.67 -31.52
C THR A 196 12.07 -14.58 -33.00
N ASP A 197 12.70 -15.41 -33.83
CA ASP A 197 12.33 -15.49 -35.25
C ASP A 197 11.03 -16.30 -35.47
N ASP A 198 10.59 -17.04 -34.46
CA ASP A 198 9.34 -17.81 -34.46
C ASP A 198 8.12 -16.94 -34.11
N GLN A 199 7.28 -16.69 -35.10
CA GLN A 199 6.07 -15.89 -34.94
C GLN A 199 5.04 -16.50 -33.97
N THR A 200 4.96 -17.83 -33.88
CA THR A 200 4.03 -18.53 -32.99
C THR A 200 4.43 -18.33 -31.54
N ILE A 201 5.72 -18.49 -31.23
CA ILE A 201 6.28 -18.23 -29.89
C ILE A 201 6.02 -16.78 -29.48
N ASN A 202 6.32 -15.83 -30.37
CA ASN A 202 6.06 -14.42 -30.10
C ASN A 202 4.58 -14.13 -29.85
N ARG A 203 3.68 -14.70 -30.65
CA ARG A 203 2.24 -14.54 -30.44
C ARG A 203 1.81 -15.06 -29.07
N GLN A 204 2.20 -16.30 -28.72
CA GLN A 204 1.86 -16.90 -27.44
C GLN A 204 2.41 -16.10 -26.25
N TYR A 205 3.63 -15.59 -26.34
CA TYR A 205 4.24 -14.73 -25.32
C TYR A 205 3.40 -13.47 -25.07
N ASN A 206 2.99 -12.78 -26.14
CA ASN A 206 2.19 -11.57 -26.04
C ASN A 206 0.77 -11.87 -25.54
N ASP A 207 0.15 -12.94 -26.02
CA ASP A 207 -1.17 -13.40 -25.58
C ASP A 207 -1.20 -13.71 -24.08
N LEU A 208 -0.17 -14.41 -23.56
CA LEU A 208 -0.01 -14.65 -22.13
C LEU A 208 0.08 -13.34 -21.35
N THR A 209 0.89 -12.40 -21.82
CA THR A 209 1.03 -11.09 -21.16
C THR A 209 -0.31 -10.36 -21.06
N LYS A 210 -1.08 -10.32 -22.16
CA LYS A 210 -2.39 -9.67 -22.19
C LYS A 210 -3.37 -10.35 -21.26
N PHE A 211 -3.47 -11.68 -21.31
CA PHE A 211 -4.41 -12.44 -20.49
C PHE A 211 -4.11 -12.28 -18.99
N TYR A 212 -2.88 -12.56 -18.56
CA TYR A 212 -2.53 -12.57 -17.13
C TYR A 212 -2.70 -11.20 -16.49
N TRP A 213 -2.25 -10.13 -17.14
CA TRP A 213 -2.38 -8.77 -16.59
C TRP A 213 -3.82 -8.26 -16.62
N SER A 214 -4.59 -8.52 -17.68
CA SER A 214 -5.99 -8.07 -17.74
C SER A 214 -6.89 -8.84 -16.77
N ALA A 215 -6.67 -10.15 -16.60
CA ALA A 215 -7.32 -10.94 -15.56
C ALA A 215 -6.98 -10.41 -14.17
N PHE A 216 -5.71 -10.09 -13.91
CA PHE A 216 -5.26 -9.52 -12.64
C PHE A 216 -5.99 -8.21 -12.32
N MET A 217 -6.15 -7.29 -13.27
CA MET A 217 -6.88 -6.04 -13.05
C MET A 217 -8.34 -6.27 -12.63
N VAL A 218 -9.05 -7.16 -13.33
CA VAL A 218 -10.46 -7.48 -13.07
C VAL A 218 -10.62 -8.17 -11.71
N THR A 219 -9.82 -9.20 -11.43
CA THR A 219 -9.92 -9.96 -10.17
C THR A 219 -9.57 -9.08 -8.97
N THR A 220 -8.55 -8.23 -9.10
CA THR A 220 -8.14 -7.33 -8.01
C THR A 220 -9.20 -6.27 -7.74
N SER A 221 -9.87 -5.72 -8.76
CA SER A 221 -10.91 -4.71 -8.55
C SER A 221 -12.09 -5.27 -7.75
N PHE A 222 -12.45 -6.54 -7.95
CA PHE A 222 -13.45 -7.23 -7.14
C PHE A 222 -12.99 -7.40 -5.69
N PHE A 223 -11.76 -7.91 -5.50
CA PHE A 223 -11.20 -8.21 -4.19
C PHE A 223 -11.04 -6.96 -3.30
N VAL A 224 -10.59 -5.85 -3.88
CA VAL A 224 -10.41 -4.58 -3.13
C VAL A 224 -11.73 -4.08 -2.53
N ASN A 225 -12.84 -4.19 -3.26
CA ASN A 225 -14.16 -3.81 -2.72
C ASN A 225 -14.55 -4.68 -1.52
N LEU A 226 -14.27 -5.98 -1.55
CA LEU A 226 -14.57 -6.87 -0.42
C LEU A 226 -13.79 -6.47 0.83
N VAL A 227 -12.47 -6.31 0.71
CA VAL A 227 -11.58 -5.98 1.85
C VAL A 227 -11.92 -4.64 2.49
N ILE A 228 -12.40 -3.66 1.71
CA ILE A 228 -12.73 -2.34 2.28
C ILE A 228 -14.06 -2.37 3.03
N TYR A 229 -15.08 -3.06 2.51
CA TYR A 229 -16.44 -3.01 3.05
C TYR A 229 -16.73 -4.06 4.13
N LEU A 230 -16.12 -5.25 4.07
CA LEU A 230 -16.41 -6.37 4.99
C LEU A 230 -16.28 -6.00 6.47
N PRO A 231 -15.24 -5.27 6.92
CA PRO A 231 -15.12 -4.87 8.33
C PRO A 231 -16.29 -3.98 8.74
N LEU A 232 -16.62 -3.01 7.90
CA LEU A 232 -17.61 -1.99 8.22
C LEU A 232 -19.02 -2.57 8.31
N LEU A 233 -19.35 -3.54 7.45
CA LEU A 233 -20.65 -4.21 7.46
C LEU A 233 -20.90 -5.06 8.72
N THR A 234 -19.85 -5.38 9.48
CA THR A 234 -19.93 -6.32 10.61
C THR A 234 -19.68 -5.69 11.97
N VAL A 235 -19.37 -4.38 12.02
CA VAL A 235 -19.16 -3.58 13.25
C VAL A 235 -20.37 -3.61 14.21
N ASN A 236 -21.57 -3.88 13.70
CA ASN A 236 -22.81 -3.92 14.48
C ASN A 236 -23.25 -5.34 14.86
N LEU A 237 -22.50 -6.36 14.46
CA LEU A 237 -22.73 -7.75 14.86
C LEU A 237 -22.11 -8.03 16.23
N SER A 238 -22.21 -9.28 16.71
CA SER A 238 -21.59 -9.64 17.99
C SER A 238 -20.07 -9.47 17.94
N ASN A 239 -19.47 -8.99 19.03
CA ASN A 239 -18.02 -8.72 19.10
C ASN A 239 -17.18 -9.96 18.70
N ARG A 240 -17.59 -11.16 19.15
CA ARG A 240 -16.91 -12.42 18.79
C ARG A 240 -16.96 -12.71 17.29
N PHE A 241 -18.11 -12.46 16.65
CA PHE A 241 -18.24 -12.68 15.21
C PHE A 241 -17.39 -11.68 14.42
N PHE A 242 -17.38 -10.42 14.84
CA PHE A 242 -16.51 -9.40 14.25
C PHE A 242 -15.02 -9.79 14.37
N GLU A 243 -14.57 -10.20 15.55
CA GLU A 243 -13.18 -10.65 15.77
C GLU A 243 -12.79 -11.81 14.85
N VAL A 244 -13.63 -12.85 14.77
CA VAL A 244 -13.40 -14.00 13.88
C VAL A 244 -13.35 -13.56 12.41
N LEU A 245 -14.23 -12.63 12.01
CA LEU A 245 -14.24 -12.11 10.65
C LEU A 245 -12.98 -11.30 10.34
N MET A 246 -12.54 -10.43 11.24
CA MET A 246 -11.31 -9.66 11.06
C MET A 246 -10.09 -10.57 10.90
N ILE A 247 -10.01 -11.66 11.68
CA ILE A 247 -8.95 -12.67 11.52
C ILE A 247 -9.08 -13.37 10.16
N SER A 248 -10.30 -13.76 9.77
CA SER A 248 -10.57 -14.43 8.49
C SER A 248 -10.21 -13.55 7.30
N GLU A 249 -10.53 -12.26 7.37
CA GLU A 249 -10.18 -11.26 6.37
C GLU A 249 -8.67 -11.05 6.29
N PHE A 250 -8.00 -10.91 7.44
CA PHE A 250 -6.55 -10.80 7.48
C PHE A 250 -5.91 -11.98 6.74
N LEU A 251 -6.33 -13.22 7.04
CA LEU A 251 -5.87 -14.42 6.34
C LEU A 251 -6.20 -14.39 4.84
N LEU A 252 -7.38 -13.89 4.46
CA LEU A 252 -7.80 -13.76 3.07
C LEU A 252 -6.92 -12.75 2.30
N ILE A 253 -6.51 -11.65 2.92
CA ILE A 253 -5.57 -10.68 2.33
C ILE A 253 -4.22 -11.36 2.08
N PHE A 254 -3.69 -12.12 3.05
CA PHE A 254 -2.44 -12.87 2.86
C PHE A 254 -2.56 -13.90 1.73
N LEU A 255 -3.67 -14.63 1.68
CA LEU A 255 -3.95 -15.58 0.60
C LEU A 255 -3.98 -14.89 -0.76
N PHE A 256 -4.67 -13.75 -0.87
CA PHE A 256 -4.74 -12.98 -2.11
C PHE A 256 -3.36 -12.46 -2.56
N CYS A 257 -2.55 -11.96 -1.63
CA CYS A 257 -1.16 -11.58 -1.91
C CYS A 257 -0.34 -12.78 -2.42
N ALA A 258 -0.45 -13.94 -1.77
CA ALA A 258 0.24 -15.16 -2.20
C ALA A 258 -0.21 -15.64 -3.60
N LEU A 259 -1.53 -15.61 -3.86
CA LEU A 259 -2.11 -15.93 -5.16
C LEU A 259 -1.65 -14.96 -6.25
N THR A 260 -1.47 -13.68 -5.93
CA THR A 260 -0.93 -12.67 -6.86
C THR A 260 0.51 -13.01 -7.26
N PHE A 261 1.38 -13.31 -6.29
CA PHE A 261 2.75 -13.76 -6.60
C PHE A 261 2.73 -15.05 -7.42
N TRP A 262 1.93 -16.04 -7.04
CA TRP A 262 1.79 -17.28 -7.80
C TRP A 262 1.33 -17.03 -9.25
N TRP A 263 0.36 -16.15 -9.45
CA TRP A 263 -0.17 -15.78 -10.77
C TRP A 263 0.90 -15.18 -11.67
N LEU A 264 1.68 -14.22 -11.15
CA LEU A 264 2.74 -13.55 -11.89
C LEU A 264 3.96 -14.46 -12.11
N PHE A 265 4.34 -15.30 -11.14
CA PHE A 265 5.38 -16.31 -11.36
C PHE A 265 4.97 -17.33 -12.41
N ARG A 266 3.69 -17.71 -12.46
CA ARG A 266 3.17 -18.60 -13.50
C ARG A 266 3.26 -17.98 -14.89
N LEU A 267 2.95 -16.69 -15.04
CA LEU A 267 3.16 -15.95 -16.29
C LEU A 267 4.63 -16.02 -16.70
N ARG A 268 5.52 -15.62 -15.79
CA ARG A 268 6.96 -15.56 -15.99
C ARG A 268 7.54 -16.91 -16.43
N ASN A 269 7.19 -17.98 -15.71
CA ASN A 269 7.66 -19.34 -16.03
C ASN A 269 7.18 -19.81 -17.41
N LYS A 270 5.93 -19.52 -17.80
CA LYS A 270 5.42 -19.87 -19.13
C LYS A 270 6.14 -19.08 -20.23
N GLN A 271 6.44 -17.81 -20.00
CA GLN A 271 7.22 -16.99 -20.92
C GLN A 271 8.64 -17.54 -21.10
N ASP A 272 9.32 -17.88 -20.00
CA ASP A 272 10.67 -18.47 -20.05
C ASP A 272 10.65 -19.83 -20.78
N GLN A 273 9.65 -20.68 -20.52
CA GLN A 273 9.47 -21.97 -21.22
C GLN A 273 9.27 -21.82 -22.73
N LEU A 274 8.59 -20.76 -23.19
CA LEU A 274 8.42 -20.48 -24.61
C LEU A 274 9.73 -20.05 -25.25
N LEU A 275 10.50 -19.19 -24.59
CA LEU A 275 11.78 -18.74 -25.12
C LEU A 275 12.82 -19.86 -25.17
N THR A 276 12.79 -20.81 -24.24
CA THR A 276 13.72 -21.97 -24.26
C THR A 276 13.47 -22.95 -25.41
N GLN A 277 12.32 -22.86 -26.10
CA GLN A 277 12.01 -23.74 -27.24
C GLN A 277 12.71 -23.35 -28.53
N THR A 278 13.36 -22.18 -28.57
CA THR A 278 14.04 -21.69 -29.76
C THR A 278 15.40 -21.08 -29.42
N PRO A 279 16.45 -21.34 -30.23
CA PRO A 279 17.75 -20.68 -30.05
C PRO A 279 17.74 -19.22 -30.53
N SER A 280 16.66 -18.77 -31.20
CA SER A 280 16.59 -17.48 -31.91
C SER A 280 16.29 -16.26 -31.01
N PHE A 281 16.65 -16.29 -29.72
CA PHE A 281 16.42 -15.13 -28.86
C PHE A 281 17.18 -13.89 -29.38
N ARG A 282 16.45 -12.79 -29.53
CA ARG A 282 16.93 -11.54 -30.11
C ARG A 282 17.19 -10.50 -29.03
N TYR A 283 18.45 -10.10 -28.89
CA TYR A 283 18.85 -8.98 -28.04
C TYR A 283 18.89 -7.67 -28.83
N THR A 284 18.08 -6.67 -28.44
CA THR A 284 17.89 -5.41 -29.17
C THR A 284 18.67 -4.22 -28.60
N GLY A 285 19.56 -4.42 -27.63
CA GLY A 285 20.32 -3.33 -27.01
C GLY A 285 19.54 -2.51 -25.98
N ASP A 286 18.33 -2.93 -25.61
CA ASP A 286 17.42 -2.15 -24.76
C ASP A 286 18.02 -1.78 -23.38
N ASP A 287 19.01 -2.55 -22.89
CA ASP A 287 19.71 -2.34 -21.61
C ASP A 287 20.23 -0.89 -21.46
N TYR A 288 20.60 -0.22 -22.55
CA TYR A 288 21.03 1.18 -22.55
C TYR A 288 19.99 2.14 -21.93
N TYR A 289 18.71 1.84 -22.11
CA TYR A 289 17.59 2.63 -21.61
C TYR A 289 17.15 2.23 -20.19
N TRP A 290 17.70 1.15 -19.63
CA TRP A 290 17.43 0.69 -18.27
C TRP A 290 18.51 1.18 -17.31
N ARG A 291 18.34 2.40 -16.80
CA ARG A 291 19.30 3.05 -15.90
C ARG A 291 18.84 2.90 -14.46
N TYR A 292 19.68 2.30 -13.61
CA TYR A 292 19.37 2.12 -12.18
C TYR A 292 18.06 1.35 -11.92
N GLY A 293 17.68 0.44 -12.81
CA GLY A 293 16.42 -0.31 -12.73
C GLY A 293 15.18 0.50 -13.17
N ILE A 294 15.39 1.64 -13.81
CA ILE A 294 14.33 2.52 -14.31
C ILE A 294 14.46 2.63 -15.83
N TYR A 295 13.32 2.55 -16.52
CA TYR A 295 13.27 2.74 -17.97
C TYR A 295 13.19 4.22 -18.34
N TYR A 296 14.14 4.67 -19.16
CA TYR A 296 14.22 6.03 -19.68
C TYR A 296 14.58 6.00 -21.17
N ASN A 297 13.58 6.17 -22.03
CA ASN A 297 13.77 6.26 -23.48
C ASN A 297 12.98 7.45 -24.08
N PRO A 298 13.65 8.56 -24.45
CA PRO A 298 13.02 9.72 -25.09
C PRO A 298 12.36 9.44 -26.44
N ASP A 299 12.82 8.42 -27.17
CA ASP A 299 12.31 8.07 -28.49
C ASP A 299 11.09 7.14 -28.40
N ASP A 300 10.96 6.39 -27.30
CA ASP A 300 9.80 5.53 -27.05
C ASP A 300 8.59 6.35 -26.59
N ARG A 301 7.61 6.58 -27.48
CA ARG A 301 6.38 7.36 -27.21
C ARG A 301 5.43 6.73 -26.19
N ARG A 302 5.67 5.49 -25.77
CA ARG A 302 4.81 4.76 -24.84
C ARG A 302 5.07 5.23 -23.41
N LEU A 303 3.99 5.37 -22.63
CA LEU A 303 4.08 5.68 -21.20
C LEU A 303 4.37 4.43 -20.37
N MET A 304 3.72 3.31 -20.69
CA MET A 304 3.85 2.05 -19.96
C MET A 304 4.40 0.95 -20.85
N ILE A 305 5.30 0.14 -20.29
CA ILE A 305 5.96 -0.99 -20.96
C ILE A 305 6.13 -2.15 -19.98
N PRO A 306 6.19 -3.41 -20.44
CA PRO A 306 6.49 -4.54 -19.57
C PRO A 306 7.87 -4.36 -18.90
N ASP A 307 7.98 -4.68 -17.61
CA ASP A 307 9.28 -4.69 -16.95
C ASP A 307 10.16 -5.85 -17.45
N ARG A 308 11.47 -5.76 -17.18
CA ARG A 308 12.43 -6.80 -17.59
C ARG A 308 12.64 -7.90 -16.55
N ILE A 309 12.16 -7.71 -15.32
CA ILE A 309 12.12 -8.79 -14.29
C ILE A 309 10.92 -9.74 -14.52
N GLY A 310 9.88 -9.28 -15.23
CA GLY A 310 8.73 -10.09 -15.66
C GLY A 310 7.58 -10.14 -14.67
N LEU A 311 7.58 -9.27 -13.67
CA LEU A 311 6.56 -9.24 -12.61
C LEU A 311 5.85 -7.88 -12.49
N ASN A 312 6.22 -6.89 -13.30
CA ASN A 312 5.63 -5.56 -13.27
C ASN A 312 5.38 -4.99 -14.68
N ILE A 313 4.63 -3.90 -14.72
CA ILE A 313 4.60 -2.98 -15.84
C ILE A 313 5.29 -1.71 -15.34
N THR A 314 6.32 -1.26 -16.05
CA THR A 314 7.05 -0.04 -15.68
C THR A 314 6.57 1.17 -16.48
N ILE A 315 7.01 2.34 -16.05
CA ILE A 315 6.68 3.63 -16.66
C ILE A 315 7.94 4.23 -17.28
N ASN A 316 7.82 4.72 -18.51
CA ASN A 316 8.90 5.44 -19.17
C ASN A 316 9.05 6.85 -18.56
N LEU A 317 10.13 7.05 -17.80
CA LEU A 317 10.41 8.34 -17.15
C LEU A 317 10.89 9.43 -18.11
N ALA A 318 11.14 9.13 -19.37
CA ALA A 318 11.37 10.16 -20.37
C ALA A 318 10.08 10.94 -20.69
N ARG A 319 8.89 10.35 -20.42
CA ARG A 319 7.59 10.98 -20.65
C ARG A 319 7.18 11.87 -19.49
N VAL A 320 6.48 12.96 -19.80
CA VAL A 320 5.96 13.91 -18.80
C VAL A 320 5.11 13.21 -17.75
N GLY A 321 4.19 12.33 -18.17
CA GLY A 321 3.39 11.52 -17.24
C GLY A 321 4.23 10.65 -16.30
N GLY A 322 5.35 10.10 -16.78
CA GLY A 322 6.26 9.31 -15.94
C GLY A 322 6.99 10.17 -14.90
N LYS A 323 7.46 11.36 -15.29
CA LYS A 323 8.08 12.33 -14.38
C LYS A 323 7.10 12.80 -13.30
N ILE A 324 5.84 13.06 -13.67
CA ILE A 324 4.79 13.41 -12.71
C ILE A 324 4.56 12.24 -11.75
N PHE A 325 4.39 11.02 -12.26
CA PHE A 325 4.15 9.84 -11.43
C PHE A 325 5.27 9.60 -10.41
N ILE A 326 6.54 9.61 -10.83
CA ILE A 326 7.67 9.40 -9.91
C ILE A 326 7.82 10.56 -8.92
N GLY A 327 7.50 11.80 -9.31
CA GLY A 327 7.55 12.97 -8.44
C GLY A 327 6.43 13.01 -7.39
N LEU A 328 5.25 12.45 -7.71
CA LEU A 328 4.13 12.38 -6.76
C LEU A 328 4.38 11.39 -5.61
N ILE A 329 5.13 10.31 -5.85
CA ILE A 329 5.41 9.30 -4.83
C ILE A 329 6.02 9.89 -3.53
N PRO A 330 7.16 10.62 -3.56
CA PRO A 330 7.73 11.20 -2.36
C PRO A 330 6.82 12.27 -1.74
N ILE A 331 6.08 13.04 -2.54
CA ILE A 331 5.11 14.03 -2.04
C ILE A 331 4.02 13.35 -1.22
N LEU A 332 3.45 12.25 -1.73
CA LEU A 332 2.43 11.48 -1.02
C LEU A 332 2.97 10.82 0.24
N LEU A 333 4.20 10.30 0.22
CA LEU A 333 4.84 9.71 1.40
C LEU A 333 5.05 10.75 2.50
N ILE A 334 5.55 11.94 2.15
CA ILE A 334 5.75 13.05 3.10
C ILE A 334 4.40 13.55 3.62
N ALA A 335 3.40 13.73 2.74
CA ALA A 335 2.07 14.15 3.15
C ALA A 335 1.44 13.15 4.13
N ALA A 336 1.56 11.84 3.87
CA ALA A 336 1.08 10.80 4.78
C ALA A 336 1.78 10.87 6.15
N MET A 337 3.10 11.10 6.17
CA MET A 337 3.84 11.34 7.41
C MET A 337 3.32 12.57 8.15
N LEU A 338 3.16 13.71 7.48
CA LEU A 338 2.71 14.96 8.10
C LEU A 338 1.28 14.85 8.66
N ILE A 339 0.36 14.22 7.92
CA ILE A 339 -1.03 13.99 8.35
C ILE A 339 -1.08 13.20 9.67
N VAL A 340 -0.14 12.29 9.89
CA VAL A 340 -0.08 11.47 11.11
C VAL A 340 0.72 12.17 12.22
N VAL A 341 1.90 12.71 11.90
CA VAL A 341 2.85 13.24 12.88
C VAL A 341 2.44 14.60 13.42
N VAL A 342 1.92 15.52 12.59
CA VAL A 342 1.59 16.89 13.04
C VAL A 342 0.50 16.91 14.12
N PRO A 343 -0.62 16.19 13.97
CA PRO A 343 -1.64 16.11 15.01
C PRO A 343 -1.13 15.50 16.32
N LEU A 344 -0.30 14.46 16.23
CA LEU A 344 0.34 13.86 17.41
C LEU A 344 1.33 14.83 18.08
N TYR A 345 2.06 15.60 17.28
CA TYR A 345 2.97 16.62 17.81
C TYR A 345 2.21 17.71 18.57
N VAL A 346 1.06 18.14 18.05
CA VAL A 346 0.16 19.06 18.77
C VAL A 346 -0.28 18.45 20.09
N LEU A 347 -0.70 17.19 20.11
CA LEU A 347 -1.12 16.50 21.35
C LEU A 347 0.01 16.41 22.38
N ASP A 348 1.22 16.09 21.93
CA ASP A 348 2.35 15.85 22.82
C ASP A 348 3.00 17.12 23.38
N TYR A 349 2.91 18.25 22.66
CA TYR A 349 3.71 19.45 22.96
C TYR A 349 2.92 20.76 23.06
N HIS A 350 1.69 20.83 22.55
CA HIS A 350 0.85 22.00 22.79
C HIS A 350 0.36 21.97 24.24
N PRO A 351 0.42 23.09 25.00
CA PRO A 351 0.00 23.11 26.40
C PRO A 351 -1.47 22.73 26.62
N ASP A 352 -2.33 23.10 25.66
CA ASP A 352 -3.78 22.87 25.72
C ASP A 352 -4.27 22.29 24.38
N PRO A 353 -4.04 20.98 24.11
CA PRO A 353 -4.32 20.39 22.81
C PRO A 353 -5.78 19.91 22.65
N LEU A 354 -6.52 19.80 23.76
CA LEU A 354 -7.91 19.36 23.81
C LEU A 354 -8.71 20.45 24.51
N THR A 355 -9.54 21.18 23.77
CA THR A 355 -10.21 22.37 24.29
C THR A 355 -11.72 22.17 24.42
N TYR A 356 -12.33 22.97 25.27
CA TYR A 356 -13.77 23.12 25.34
C TYR A 356 -14.16 24.59 25.31
N GLU A 357 -15.32 24.89 24.73
CA GLU A 357 -15.91 26.24 24.74
C GLU A 357 -17.38 26.15 25.12
N VAL A 358 -17.79 26.88 26.17
CA VAL A 358 -19.18 26.96 26.60
C VAL A 358 -19.83 28.17 25.94
N LYS A 359 -20.77 27.94 25.03
CA LYS A 359 -21.61 28.96 24.38
C LYS A 359 -22.98 29.02 25.06
N GLN A 360 -23.77 30.03 24.71
CA GLN A 360 -25.09 30.29 25.35
C GLN A 360 -26.04 29.07 25.36
N GLU A 361 -26.02 28.23 24.32
CA GLU A 361 -26.95 27.09 24.19
C GLU A 361 -26.25 25.75 23.98
N SER A 362 -24.91 25.73 24.00
CA SER A 362 -24.15 24.52 23.66
C SER A 362 -22.74 24.53 24.21
N VAL A 363 -22.18 23.35 24.44
CA VAL A 363 -20.75 23.17 24.64
C VAL A 363 -20.08 22.64 23.36
N LEU A 364 -18.91 23.19 23.04
CA LEU A 364 -18.03 22.74 21.96
C LEU A 364 -16.87 21.96 22.55
N LEU A 365 -16.53 20.83 21.95
CA LEU A 365 -15.33 20.06 22.24
C LEU A 365 -14.48 20.00 20.98
N ASP A 366 -13.22 20.40 21.08
CA ASP A 366 -12.29 20.43 19.95
C ASP A 366 -10.95 19.77 20.27
N GLY A 367 -10.30 19.28 19.22
CA GLY A 367 -9.01 18.63 19.31
C GLY A 367 -8.49 18.22 17.93
N PRO A 368 -7.18 18.02 17.79
CA PRO A 368 -6.57 17.67 16.51
C PRO A 368 -7.07 16.30 16.02
N TYR A 369 -6.99 16.07 14.70
CA TYR A 369 -7.36 14.80 14.03
C TYR A 369 -8.86 14.46 13.97
N TYR A 370 -9.73 15.26 14.59
CA TYR A 370 -11.17 15.06 14.53
C TYR A 370 -11.92 16.39 14.44
N ARG A 371 -13.16 16.35 13.94
CA ARG A 371 -13.97 17.57 13.81
C ARG A 371 -14.51 18.00 15.18
N GLU A 372 -14.56 19.30 15.41
CA GLU A 372 -15.24 19.91 16.56
C GLU A 372 -16.65 19.30 16.75
N GLN A 373 -17.00 19.01 17.99
CA GLN A 373 -18.33 18.52 18.37
C GLN A 373 -19.11 19.60 19.11
N LYS A 374 -20.25 19.99 18.54
CA LYS A 374 -21.25 20.83 19.19
C LYS A 374 -22.32 20.00 19.88
N ILE A 375 -22.52 20.25 21.17
CA ILE A 375 -23.50 19.55 22.01
C ILE A 375 -24.48 20.58 22.55
N SER A 376 -25.74 20.52 22.13
CA SER A 376 -26.80 21.41 22.65
C SER A 376 -27.14 21.05 24.09
N PHE A 377 -27.33 22.04 24.96
CA PHE A 377 -27.74 21.79 26.35
C PHE A 377 -29.09 21.08 26.45
N GLN A 378 -29.99 21.30 25.48
CA GLN A 378 -31.29 20.63 25.44
C GLN A 378 -31.18 19.10 25.21
N ASP A 379 -30.06 18.64 24.66
CA ASP A 379 -29.80 17.22 24.41
C ASP A 379 -29.08 16.52 25.58
N ILE A 380 -28.61 17.29 26.57
CA ILE A 380 -27.85 16.77 27.71
C ILE A 380 -28.82 16.19 28.75
N GLU A 381 -28.66 14.92 29.06
CA GLU A 381 -29.44 14.23 30.09
C GLU A 381 -28.70 14.21 31.43
N LYS A 382 -27.37 14.09 31.40
CA LYS A 382 -26.54 14.01 32.59
C LYS A 382 -25.11 14.43 32.30
N VAL A 383 -24.54 15.21 33.20
CA VAL A 383 -23.11 15.53 33.23
C VAL A 383 -22.50 14.94 34.51
N SER A 384 -21.32 14.33 34.41
CA SER A 384 -20.63 13.76 35.57
C SER A 384 -19.12 13.75 35.36
N LEU A 385 -18.38 13.86 36.46
CA LEU A 385 -16.95 13.57 36.49
C LEU A 385 -16.73 12.10 36.86
N ILE A 386 -15.88 11.42 36.09
CA ILE A 386 -15.50 10.02 36.34
C ILE A 386 -13.98 9.89 36.34
N GLU A 387 -13.44 8.95 37.11
CA GLU A 387 -11.98 8.75 37.23
C GLU A 387 -11.42 7.77 36.19
N GLN A 388 -12.28 6.95 35.61
CA GLN A 388 -11.92 5.93 34.63
C GLN A 388 -13.00 5.86 33.56
N LEU A 389 -12.56 5.72 32.31
CA LEU A 389 -13.45 5.39 31.20
C LEU A 389 -14.09 4.02 31.47
N PRO A 390 -15.41 3.86 31.22
CA PRO A 390 -16.00 2.54 31.13
C PRO A 390 -15.24 1.71 30.08
N PRO A 391 -15.33 0.37 30.12
CA PRO A 391 -14.68 -0.48 29.13
C PRO A 391 -14.91 0.04 27.71
N THR A 392 -13.84 0.57 27.12
CA THR A 392 -13.86 1.11 25.76
C THR A 392 -14.01 -0.07 24.82
N GLY A 393 -15.06 -0.06 24.00
CA GLY A 393 -15.22 -1.00 22.91
C GLY A 393 -14.38 -0.59 21.70
N MET A 394 -14.92 -0.78 20.50
CA MET A 394 -14.18 -0.52 19.26
C MET A 394 -14.10 0.96 18.89
N LYS A 395 -12.91 1.39 18.45
CA LYS A 395 -12.73 2.64 17.69
C LYS A 395 -13.41 2.51 16.34
N VAL A 396 -14.25 3.48 15.99
CA VAL A 396 -14.93 3.55 14.68
C VAL A 396 -14.19 4.50 13.74
N ASN A 397 -13.79 5.67 14.22
CA ASN A 397 -13.02 6.65 13.45
C ASN A 397 -12.18 7.52 14.40
N GLY A 398 -10.99 7.95 13.96
CA GLY A 398 -10.11 8.84 14.70
C GLY A 398 -8.82 8.16 15.20
N LEU A 399 -8.25 8.73 16.25
CA LEU A 399 -6.98 8.37 16.86
C LEU A 399 -7.19 7.55 18.13
N ALA A 400 -6.42 6.47 18.29
CA ALA A 400 -6.32 5.76 19.57
C ALA A 400 -4.87 5.30 19.75
N THR A 401 -4.19 5.89 20.73
CA THR A 401 -2.84 5.55 21.16
C THR A 401 -2.87 5.09 22.61
N GLU A 402 -1.71 4.88 23.23
CA GLU A 402 -1.65 4.60 24.66
C GLU A 402 -1.98 5.84 25.51
N ASN A 403 -1.69 7.03 24.99
CA ASN A 403 -1.87 8.29 25.70
C ASN A 403 -3.17 9.01 25.32
N TYR A 404 -3.66 8.85 24.09
CA TYR A 404 -4.79 9.63 23.59
C TYR A 404 -5.88 8.78 22.93
N ALA A 405 -7.13 9.19 23.10
CA ALA A 405 -8.27 8.69 22.36
C ALA A 405 -9.13 9.85 21.86
N ILE A 406 -9.12 10.07 20.53
CA ILE A 406 -9.82 11.19 19.89
C ILE A 406 -10.66 10.68 18.71
N GLY A 407 -11.95 10.96 18.72
CA GLY A 407 -12.86 10.61 17.63
C GLY A 407 -14.05 9.76 18.07
N SER A 408 -14.57 8.94 17.16
CA SER A 408 -15.79 8.16 17.36
C SER A 408 -15.49 6.74 17.83
N PHE A 409 -16.12 6.33 18.94
CA PHE A 409 -15.94 5.03 19.58
C PHE A 409 -17.29 4.41 19.95
N LYS A 410 -17.28 3.12 20.31
CA LYS A 410 -18.34 2.51 21.13
C LYS A 410 -17.81 2.33 22.55
N VAL A 411 -18.46 2.90 23.56
CA VAL A 411 -18.09 2.78 24.98
C VAL A 411 -19.27 2.17 25.73
N GLY A 412 -19.06 1.05 26.41
CA GLY A 412 -20.14 0.34 27.11
C GLY A 412 -21.34 -0.04 26.21
N GLY A 413 -21.09 -0.30 24.92
CA GLY A 413 -22.13 -0.62 23.94
C GLY A 413 -22.87 0.57 23.34
N LYS A 414 -22.62 1.79 23.81
CA LYS A 414 -23.21 3.04 23.30
C LYS A 414 -22.21 3.80 22.42
N SER A 415 -22.70 4.45 21.37
CA SER A 415 -21.89 5.36 20.56
C SER A 415 -21.35 6.50 21.42
N ALA A 416 -20.07 6.83 21.25
CA ALA A 416 -19.40 7.88 22.01
C ALA A 416 -18.47 8.72 21.13
N THR A 417 -18.24 9.97 21.52
CA THR A 417 -17.11 10.76 21.03
C THR A 417 -16.12 11.00 22.16
N LEU A 418 -14.85 10.74 21.93
CA LEU A 418 -13.78 10.94 22.90
C LEU A 418 -12.89 12.08 22.44
N PHE A 419 -12.49 12.92 23.40
CA PHE A 419 -11.38 13.87 23.35
C PHE A 419 -10.59 13.66 24.64
N ILE A 420 -9.84 12.56 24.69
CA ILE A 420 -9.24 12.05 25.93
C ILE A 420 -7.72 12.00 25.83
N ASP A 421 -7.10 12.52 26.87
CA ASP A 421 -5.76 12.19 27.34
C ASP A 421 -5.90 11.21 28.53
N HIS A 422 -5.40 9.99 28.37
CA HIS A 422 -5.48 8.92 29.35
C HIS A 422 -4.70 9.20 30.63
N GLN A 423 -3.75 10.14 30.61
CA GLN A 423 -2.98 10.55 31.79
C GLN A 423 -3.73 11.59 32.63
N SER A 424 -4.71 12.26 32.03
CA SER A 424 -5.45 13.37 32.64
C SER A 424 -6.72 12.89 33.38
N LYS A 425 -6.95 13.45 34.57
CA LYS A 425 -8.10 13.16 35.43
C LYS A 425 -8.58 14.44 36.14
N PRO A 426 -9.88 14.58 36.47
CA PRO A 426 -10.98 13.65 36.17
C PRO A 426 -11.41 13.73 34.70
N ILE A 427 -12.25 12.79 34.26
CA ILE A 427 -12.85 12.76 32.92
C ILE A 427 -14.26 13.36 32.98
N LEU A 428 -14.52 14.36 32.16
CA LEU A 428 -15.85 14.90 31.95
C LEU A 428 -16.66 13.96 31.05
N LYS A 429 -17.76 13.42 31.58
CA LYS A 429 -18.74 12.64 30.81
C LYS A 429 -20.02 13.45 30.62
N ILE A 430 -20.41 13.66 29.37
CA ILE A 430 -21.70 14.25 28.96
C ILE A 430 -22.55 13.15 28.31
N THR A 431 -23.70 12.86 28.90
CA THR A 431 -24.63 11.83 28.43
C THR A 431 -25.76 12.48 27.64
N THR A 432 -26.01 12.00 26.43
CA THR A 432 -27.18 12.40 25.62
C THR A 432 -27.98 11.18 25.19
N LYS A 433 -29.19 11.38 24.66
CA LYS A 433 -30.05 10.30 24.14
C LYS A 433 -29.34 9.40 23.12
N LYS A 434 -28.59 10.00 22.18
CA LYS A 434 -28.03 9.29 21.03
C LYS A 434 -26.58 8.84 21.24
N ARG A 435 -25.74 9.66 21.88
CA ARG A 435 -24.32 9.37 22.08
C ARG A 435 -23.73 10.02 23.32
N ASP A 436 -22.72 9.40 23.90
CA ASP A 436 -21.99 9.99 25.03
C ASP A 436 -20.77 10.78 24.54
N TYR A 437 -20.34 11.76 25.31
CA TYR A 437 -19.12 12.52 25.04
C TYR A 437 -18.21 12.45 26.26
N TYR A 438 -16.92 12.28 26.00
CA TYR A 438 -15.89 12.16 27.01
C TYR A 438 -14.78 13.15 26.72
N TYR A 439 -14.42 13.96 27.71
CA TYR A 439 -13.45 15.03 27.57
C TYR A 439 -12.49 15.07 28.76
N THR A 440 -11.23 15.38 28.48
CA THR A 440 -10.20 15.74 29.47
C THR A 440 -9.38 16.90 28.93
N ASN A 441 -8.98 17.78 29.83
CA ASN A 441 -7.91 18.75 29.60
C ASN A 441 -6.63 18.27 30.31
N THR A 442 -5.47 18.67 29.78
CA THR A 442 -4.16 18.45 30.42
C THR A 442 -4.08 19.06 31.83
N ASP A 443 -4.82 20.14 32.07
CA ASP A 443 -5.08 20.69 33.40
C ASP A 443 -6.41 20.16 33.98
N SER A 444 -6.31 19.39 35.06
CA SER A 444 -7.47 18.87 35.79
C SER A 444 -8.45 19.97 36.26
N ALA A 445 -7.96 21.16 36.57
CA ALA A 445 -8.78 22.28 37.00
C ALA A 445 -9.69 22.77 35.87
N VAL A 446 -9.15 22.81 34.65
CA VAL A 446 -9.89 23.19 33.43
C VAL A 446 -11.02 22.20 33.15
N THR A 447 -10.78 20.89 33.35
CA THR A 447 -11.84 19.88 33.21
C THR A 447 -12.94 20.02 34.28
N LYS A 448 -12.57 20.33 35.53
CA LYS A 448 -13.53 20.57 36.61
C LYS A 448 -14.33 21.86 36.38
N GLN A 449 -13.69 22.90 35.85
CA GLN A 449 -14.36 24.14 35.46
C GLN A 449 -15.37 23.90 34.33
N ALA A 450 -15.01 23.08 33.34
CA ALA A 450 -15.93 22.66 32.29
C ALA A 450 -17.18 21.98 32.87
N TYR A 451 -16.99 21.06 33.82
CA TYR A 451 -18.09 20.41 34.53
C TYR A 451 -19.01 21.38 35.27
N GLN A 452 -18.46 22.43 35.90
CA GLN A 452 -19.24 23.42 36.63
C GLN A 452 -19.98 24.42 35.72
N SER A 453 -19.50 24.57 34.48
CA SER A 453 -20.02 25.55 33.52
C SER A 453 -21.12 24.98 32.61
N ILE A 454 -21.32 23.65 32.63
CA ILE A 454 -22.36 22.90 31.90
C ILE A 454 -23.40 22.44 32.90
#